data_AF-A0A103DX03-F1
#
_entry.id   AF-A0A103DX03-F1
#
_cell.length_a   1.000
_cell.length_b   1.000
_cell.length_c   1.000
_cell.angle_alpha   90.00
_cell.angle_beta   90.00
_cell.angle_gamma   90.00
#
_symmetry.space_group_name_H-M   'P 1'
#
loop_
_entity.id
_entity.type
_entity.pdbx_description
1 polymer ?
#
loop_
_entity_poly.entity_id
_entity_poly.type
_entity_poly.pdbx_seq_one_letter_code
_entity_poly.pdbx_strand_id
1 'polypeptide(L)'
;MLRTNVTGRALTLPPLFLLLTACASKSPCLSGAPAIPPLPPEARQPAPPSVCSPTCSAALTTARANWRNMLIASASQRSSANATMAH
;
A
#
# COMPACT_ATOMS: atom_id res chain seq x y z
N MET A 1 -59.63 6.14 2.85
CA MET A 1 -58.85 6.36 4.09
C MET A 1 -57.40 5.97 3.81
N LEU A 2 -56.63 6.87 3.19
CA LEU A 2 -55.25 6.59 2.79
C LEU A 2 -54.34 6.91 3.98
N ARG A 3 -53.97 5.87 4.74
CA ARG A 3 -53.10 5.99 5.92
C ARG A 3 -51.74 6.53 5.50
N THR A 4 -51.40 7.67 6.08
CA THR A 4 -50.14 8.40 5.99
C THR A 4 -48.96 7.50 6.36
N ASN A 5 -48.23 7.04 5.34
CA ASN A 5 -46.94 6.32 5.49
C ASN A 5 -45.75 7.27 5.20
N VAL A 6 -45.88 8.55 5.56
CA VAL A 6 -44.86 9.59 5.28
C VAL A 6 -44.02 9.91 6.52
N THR A 7 -44.53 9.62 7.72
CA THR A 7 -43.87 10.01 8.98
C THR A 7 -42.69 9.10 9.35
N GLY A 8 -42.66 7.84 8.91
CA GLY A 8 -41.59 6.89 9.23
C GLY A 8 -40.28 7.13 8.48
N ARG A 9 -40.33 7.82 7.32
CA ARG A 9 -39.16 8.06 6.46
C ARG A 9 -38.46 9.40 6.75
N ALA A 10 -39.12 10.28 7.48
CA ALA A 10 -38.58 11.60 7.85
C ALA A 10 -37.71 11.57 9.12
N LEU A 11 -37.82 10.53 9.95
CA LEU A 11 -37.12 10.43 11.23
C LEU A 11 -35.64 9.97 11.12
N THR A 12 -35.21 9.46 9.96
CA THR A 12 -33.82 8.99 9.75
C THR A 12 -32.92 10.04 9.08
N LEU A 13 -33.47 11.15 8.59
CA LEU A 13 -32.73 12.24 7.96
C LEU A 13 -31.98 13.15 8.96
N PRO A 14 -32.53 13.51 10.13
CA PRO A 14 -31.85 14.38 11.09
C PRO A 14 -30.46 13.87 11.56
N PRO A 15 -30.26 12.58 11.91
CA PRO A 15 -28.94 12.11 12.35
C PRO A 15 -27.91 12.10 11.22
N LEU A 16 -28.34 11.92 9.97
CA LEU A 16 -27.45 11.89 8.81
C LEU A 16 -26.81 13.27 8.55
N PHE A 17 -27.58 14.35 8.71
CA PHE A 17 -27.06 15.71 8.58
C PHE A 17 -26.09 16.10 9.70
N LEU A 18 -26.29 15.59 10.92
CA LEU A 18 -25.38 15.84 12.04
C LEU A 18 -24.01 15.16 11.85
N LEU A 19 -23.96 14.00 11.18
CA LEU A 19 -22.71 13.31 10.84
C LEU A 19 -21.91 14.04 9.75
N LEU A 20 -22.59 14.69 8.81
CA LEU A 20 -21.97 15.40 7.69
C LEU A 20 -21.30 16.73 8.13
N THR A 21 -21.82 17.40 9.15
CA THR A 21 -21.25 18.68 9.64
C THR A 21 -20.02 18.50 10.52
N ALA A 22 -19.83 17.32 11.11
CA ALA A 22 -18.65 17.01 11.94
C ALA A 22 -17.35 16.93 11.12
N CYS A 23 -17.42 16.67 9.81
CA CYS A 23 -16.24 16.54 8.95
C CYS A 23 -15.78 17.88 8.33
N ALA A 24 -16.59 18.94 8.43
CA ALA A 24 -16.24 20.28 7.91
C ALA A 24 -15.37 21.10 8.88
N SER A 25 -15.17 20.61 10.10
CA SER A 25 -14.33 21.25 11.08
C SER A 25 -12.86 21.11 10.67
N LYS A 26 -12.22 22.24 10.33
CA LYS A 26 -10.78 22.27 10.08
C LYS A 26 -10.05 21.78 11.32
N SER A 27 -9.30 20.69 11.21
CA SER A 27 -8.51 20.15 12.31
C SER A 27 -7.65 21.26 12.92
N PRO A 28 -7.61 21.39 14.25
CA PRO A 28 -6.72 22.35 14.88
C PRO A 28 -5.30 22.06 14.41
N CYS A 29 -4.65 23.08 13.85
CA CYS A 29 -3.24 22.99 13.48
C CYS A 29 -2.47 22.82 14.79
N LEU A 30 -2.02 21.59 15.07
CA LEU A 30 -1.16 21.30 16.20
C LEU A 30 0.17 22.04 15.96
N SER A 31 0.32 23.17 16.64
CA SER A 31 1.56 23.95 16.60
C SER A 31 2.69 23.13 17.22
N GLY A 32 3.68 22.80 16.39
CA GLY A 32 4.98 22.25 16.79
C GLY A 32 4.91 20.89 17.48
N ALA A 33 5.31 19.82 16.78
CA ALA A 33 5.64 18.59 17.46
C ALA A 33 6.73 18.89 18.51
N PRO A 34 6.55 18.47 19.79
CA PRO A 34 7.61 18.59 20.78
C PRO A 34 8.89 17.95 20.24
N ALA A 35 10.04 18.57 20.52
CA ALA A 35 11.32 17.98 20.17
C ALA A 35 11.44 16.61 20.84
N ILE A 36 11.43 15.53 20.06
CA ILE A 36 11.55 14.17 20.56
C ILE A 36 13.02 13.96 20.96
N PRO A 37 13.32 13.64 22.23
CA PRO A 37 14.69 13.38 22.64
C PRO A 37 15.24 12.14 21.92
N PRO A 38 16.55 12.10 21.65
CA PRO A 38 17.17 10.94 21.03
C PRO A 38 17.02 9.70 21.93
N LEU A 39 16.86 8.53 21.31
CA LEU A 39 16.77 7.27 22.03
C LEU A 39 18.04 7.01 22.85
N PRO A 40 17.90 6.50 24.09
CA PRO A 40 19.05 6.06 24.88
C PRO A 40 19.79 4.93 24.15
N PRO A 41 21.12 4.78 24.31
CA PRO A 41 21.92 3.78 23.61
C PRO A 41 21.34 2.35 23.70
N GLU A 42 20.77 2.01 24.85
CA GLU A 42 20.18 0.69 25.15
C GLU A 42 18.89 0.42 24.35
N ALA A 43 18.18 1.47 23.96
CA ALA A 43 16.97 1.38 23.14
C ALA A 43 17.25 1.48 21.64
N ARG A 44 18.51 1.66 21.24
CA ARG A 44 18.88 1.71 19.82
C ARG A 44 19.00 0.30 19.27
N GLN A 45 18.44 0.10 18.09
CA GLN A 45 18.73 -1.11 17.34
C GLN A 45 20.18 -1.08 16.85
N PRO A 46 20.84 -2.24 16.77
CA PRO A 46 22.15 -2.36 16.13
C PRO A 46 22.10 -1.82 14.69
N ALA A 47 23.25 -1.36 14.19
CA ALA A 47 23.35 -1.01 12.79
C ALA A 47 22.92 -2.21 11.92
N PRO A 48 22.06 -1.99 10.91
CA PRO A 48 21.61 -3.08 10.06
C PRO A 48 22.82 -3.75 9.40
N PRO A 49 22.80 -5.08 9.27
CA PRO A 49 23.91 -5.80 8.65
C PRO A 49 24.08 -5.38 7.20
N SER A 50 25.29 -5.51 6.65
CA SER A 50 25.61 -5.07 5.28
C SER A 50 24.74 -5.73 4.20
N VAL A 51 24.21 -6.93 4.46
CA VAL A 51 23.24 -7.61 3.57
C VAL A 51 21.92 -6.84 3.42
N CYS A 52 21.54 -6.06 4.42
CA CYS A 52 20.36 -5.20 4.38
C CYS A 52 20.66 -3.84 3.75
N SER A 53 21.87 -3.61 3.21
CA SER A 53 22.16 -2.37 2.53
C SER A 53 21.26 -2.21 1.29
N PRO A 54 20.89 -0.97 0.93
CA PRO A 54 20.13 -0.71 -0.28
C PRO A 54 20.92 -1.17 -1.53
N THR A 55 22.24 -1.18 -1.48
CA THR A 55 23.09 -1.67 -2.57
C THR A 55 23.06 -3.19 -2.71
N CYS A 56 23.06 -3.95 -1.61
CA CYS A 56 22.97 -5.40 -1.63
C CYS A 56 21.61 -5.86 -2.17
N SER A 57 20.52 -5.28 -1.64
CA SER A 57 19.16 -5.60 -2.09
C SER A 57 18.91 -5.19 -3.54
N ALA A 58 19.46 -4.06 -4.00
CA ALA A 58 19.39 -3.66 -5.41
C ALA A 58 20.12 -4.66 -6.33
N ALA A 59 21.33 -5.07 -5.99
CA ALA A 59 22.09 -6.05 -6.78
C ALA A 59 21.36 -7.40 -6.89
N LEU A 60 20.80 -7.89 -5.77
CA LEU A 60 20.01 -9.13 -5.74
C LEU A 60 18.72 -9.01 -6.56
N THR A 61 18.07 -7.85 -6.54
CA THR A 61 16.84 -7.58 -7.32
C THR A 61 17.15 -7.59 -8.82
N THR A 62 18.25 -6.95 -9.24
CA THR A 62 18.72 -6.96 -10.62
C THR A 62 19.07 -8.37 -11.09
N ALA A 63 19.81 -9.14 -10.28
CA ALA A 63 20.15 -10.52 -10.60
C ALA A 63 18.90 -11.39 -10.81
N ARG A 64 17.90 -11.25 -9.93
CA ARG A 64 16.61 -11.93 -10.07
C ARG A 64 15.87 -11.56 -11.36
N ALA A 65 15.84 -10.27 -11.71
CA ALA A 65 15.20 -9.81 -12.95
C ALA A 65 15.89 -10.39 -14.19
N ASN A 66 17.22 -10.43 -14.20
CA ASN A 66 18.01 -11.01 -15.30
C ASN A 66 17.74 -12.50 -15.47
N TRP A 67 17.73 -13.27 -14.37
CA TRP A 67 17.41 -14.69 -14.42
C TRP A 67 15.99 -14.94 -14.93
N ARG A 68 15.02 -14.16 -14.47
CA ARG A 68 13.64 -14.27 -14.95
C ARG A 68 13.54 -14.01 -16.45
N ASN A 69 14.23 -12.99 -16.95
CA ASN A 69 14.24 -12.67 -18.37
C ASN A 69 14.89 -13.77 -19.21
N MET A 70 16.01 -14.36 -18.75
CA MET A 70 16.65 -15.49 -19.44
C MET A 70 15.75 -16.73 -19.48
N LEU A 71 15.04 -17.03 -18.40
CA LEU A 71 14.11 -18.16 -18.35
C LEU A 71 12.91 -17.94 -19.29
N ILE A 72 12.38 -16.72 -19.39
CA ILE A 72 11.29 -16.39 -20.32
C ILE A 72 11.78 -16.45 -21.77
N ALA A 73 12.96 -15.91 -22.08
CA ALA A 73 13.53 -15.92 -23.42
C ALA A 73 13.80 -17.35 -23.91
N SER A 74 14.40 -18.18 -23.06
CA SER A 74 14.66 -19.60 -23.38
C SER A 74 13.37 -20.41 -23.53
N ALA A 75 12.33 -20.13 -22.74
CA ALA A 75 11.01 -20.76 -22.92
C ALA A 75 10.37 -20.39 -24.26
N SER A 76 10.48 -19.14 -24.71
CA SER A 76 9.97 -18.68 -26.01
C SER A 76 10.68 -19.35 -27.19
N GLN A 77 12.01 -19.47 -27.12
CA GLN A 77 12.80 -20.17 -28.14
C GLN A 77 12.46 -21.66 -28.20
N ARG A 78 12.28 -22.32 -27.05
CA ARG A 78 11.88 -23.72 -27.00
C ARG A 78 10.51 -23.95 -27.64
N SER A 79 9.57 -23.03 -27.42
CA SER A 79 8.25 -23.09 -28.05
C SER A 79 8.34 -22.92 -29.57
N SER A 80 9.18 -22.00 -30.06
CA SER A 80 9.41 -21.79 -31.49
C SER A 80 10.06 -23.01 -32.15
N ALA A 81 11.07 -23.61 -31.52
CA ALA A 81 11.76 -24.77 -32.06
C ALA A 81 10.86 -26.01 -32.14
N ASN A 82 9.93 -26.17 -31.20
CA ASN A 82 8.98 -27.29 -31.22
C ASN A 82 7.90 -27.13 -32.30
N ALA A 83 7.54 -25.90 -32.67
CA ALA A 83 6.61 -25.62 -33.76
C ALA A 83 7.22 -25.91 -35.15
N THR A 84 8.54 -25.78 -35.31
CA THR A 84 9.24 -26.00 -36.59
C THR A 84 9.50 -27.47 -36.90
N MET A 85 9.48 -28.37 -35.91
CA MET A 85 9.68 -29.82 -36.10
C MET A 85 8.38 -30.63 -36.35
N ALA A 86 7.22 -29.98 -36.44
CA ALA A 86 5.91 -30.64 -36.55
C ALA A 86 5.29 -30.62 -37.98
N HIS A 87 6.10 -30.43 -39.03
CA HIS A 87 5.65 -30.46 -40.43
C HIS A 87 6.35 -31.54 -41.25
#